data_AF-A0A662V3H9-F1
#
_entry.id   AF-A0A662V3H9-F1
#
_cell.length_a   1.000
_cell.length_b   1.000
_cell.length_c   1.000
_cell.angle_alpha   90.00
_cell.angle_beta   90.00
_cell.angle_gamma   90.00
#
_symmetry.space_group_name_H-M   'P 1'
#
loop_
_entity.id
_entity.type
_entity.pdbx_description
1 polymer ?
#
loop_
_entity_poly.entity_id
_entity_poly.type
_entity_poly.pdbx_seq_one_letter_code
_entity_poly.pdbx_strand_id
1 'polypeptide(L)'
;MDAYPAIVDLKGVTVDLGAGLRSIFNAREWYIPGKDTVRVGHLWVWTARTVWNPFGGFDDVYSVDIERQTWDPFMWRHPFNGEPIPFRVTYDVVTAGPEGKLDVPTDAILWDAKANKWVHVEAGTKATSKVVFDLSTLIGSKWHHGIEITWADVLAYWAEWYEIAYDPEKSELESAIAGPQREIFDLIKGIRILPDEKKLEVYIDYWHFDKAYIADMAVLSLINPTVLVVAQDYLAFVKKTYALDETRSRAEKIPQLNLVIPDHAADVKAALEELKDKFSDYANYFTVDGTTYMTEDEWRTRIDTLIEWIDTYNNAWVSNGPFMLVQFDKDKQYVKLKAFRDPTYPFSAGKWYFGLPRPVKITEVGVPVVSPGESATIVITAVGEPPIHVKYILRDPIANIIIATGDAEQVGPTSFRVVLTPDITGKLKEYSAYEFITLAYSEAVAMPHEVVKTLTTGAALGKRLGEIGARVEEVTKSVEKVSARVEEISKGVSAKVAEISARVEEVSKTLGEALKTSMAALSDTLKASLAELGSTLKASLAPLSDTLKAISADITAVKSSVEDVKSTVTGITPRFEELSDRVTAVEEAVKGLGGAFTTLHVLLIIVIILEIILIALLFRRR
;
A
#
# COMPACT_ATOMS: atom_id res chain seq x y z
N MET A 1 33.54 0.81 8.18
CA MET A 1 33.66 -0.38 9.04
C MET A 1 34.94 -1.09 8.66
N ASP A 2 35.81 -1.32 9.64
CA ASP A 2 37.02 -2.11 9.44
C ASP A 2 36.65 -3.56 9.10
N ALA A 3 37.39 -4.17 8.17
CA ALA A 3 37.20 -5.56 7.79
C ALA A 3 38.11 -6.45 8.65
N TYR A 4 37.51 -7.29 9.49
CA TYR A 4 38.25 -8.26 10.29
C TYR A 4 38.17 -9.66 9.64
N PRO A 5 39.27 -10.20 9.09
CA PRO A 5 39.27 -11.54 8.52
C PRO A 5 39.26 -12.60 9.63
N ALA A 6 38.42 -13.62 9.46
CA ALA A 6 38.39 -14.81 10.30
C ALA A 6 38.30 -16.06 9.42
N ILE A 7 38.79 -17.20 9.93
CA ILE A 7 38.60 -18.48 9.27
C ILE A 7 37.11 -18.88 9.31
N VAL A 8 36.63 -19.59 8.29
CA VAL A 8 35.21 -19.99 8.16
C VAL A 8 34.71 -20.89 9.30
N ASP A 9 35.64 -21.59 9.96
CA ASP A 9 35.36 -22.51 11.06
C ASP A 9 35.23 -21.82 12.42
N LEU A 10 35.63 -20.55 12.54
CA LEU A 10 35.46 -19.78 13.77
C LEU A 10 33.96 -19.55 14.03
N LYS A 11 33.49 -19.92 15.23
CA LYS A 11 32.11 -19.74 15.70
C LYS A 11 32.08 -18.86 16.93
N GLY A 12 30.87 -18.48 17.35
CA GLY A 12 30.66 -17.59 18.51
C GLY A 12 31.01 -16.13 18.27
N VAL A 13 31.05 -15.70 16.99
CA VAL A 13 31.36 -14.32 16.61
C VAL A 13 30.14 -13.42 16.80
N THR A 14 30.32 -12.37 17.60
CA THR A 14 29.38 -11.25 17.72
C THR A 14 29.90 -10.07 16.90
N VAL A 15 29.09 -9.56 15.97
CA VAL A 15 29.46 -8.35 15.21
C VAL A 15 28.98 -7.12 15.97
N ASP A 16 29.85 -6.59 16.81
CA ASP A 16 29.66 -5.30 17.46
C ASP A 16 29.75 -4.17 16.42
N LEU A 17 28.73 -3.31 16.35
CA LEU A 17 28.66 -2.27 15.33
C LEU A 17 29.63 -1.12 15.57
N GLY A 18 30.04 -0.91 16.82
CA GLY A 18 31.03 0.10 17.19
C GLY A 18 32.45 -0.46 17.19
N ALA A 19 32.66 -1.59 17.86
CA ALA A 19 33.98 -2.17 18.12
C ALA A 19 34.39 -3.32 17.18
N GLY A 20 33.49 -3.80 16.32
CA GLY A 20 33.75 -4.95 15.45
C GLY A 20 34.13 -6.21 16.24
N LEU A 21 35.23 -6.85 15.85
CA LEU A 21 35.73 -8.04 16.56
C LEU A 21 36.47 -7.73 17.88
N ARG A 22 36.75 -6.45 18.17
CA ARG A 22 37.55 -5.99 19.33
C ARG A 22 36.72 -5.79 20.60
N SER A 23 35.41 -6.05 20.52
CA SER A 23 34.51 -5.95 21.67
C SER A 23 34.83 -6.99 22.75
N ILE A 24 34.49 -6.68 24.00
CA ILE A 24 34.67 -7.57 25.15
C ILE A 24 33.93 -8.90 24.98
N PHE A 25 32.85 -8.93 24.20
CA PHE A 25 32.01 -10.12 24.01
C PHE A 25 32.68 -11.22 23.19
N ASN A 26 33.64 -10.86 22.34
CA ASN A 26 34.05 -11.71 21.24
C ASN A 26 34.97 -12.86 21.68
N ALA A 27 36.18 -12.59 22.20
CA ALA A 27 37.11 -13.67 22.53
C ALA A 27 36.57 -14.63 23.61
N ARG A 28 35.59 -14.19 24.40
CA ARG A 28 34.85 -14.98 25.40
C ARG A 28 34.05 -16.11 24.78
N GLU A 29 33.51 -15.87 23.60
CA GLU A 29 32.58 -16.77 22.92
C GLU A 29 33.20 -17.45 21.69
N TRP A 30 34.36 -17.00 21.23
CA TRP A 30 35.07 -17.61 20.12
C TRP A 30 35.45 -19.06 20.38
N TYR A 31 35.10 -19.95 19.45
CA TYR A 31 35.57 -21.32 19.44
C TYR A 31 35.72 -21.87 18.02
N ILE A 32 36.58 -22.87 17.88
CA ILE A 32 36.71 -23.69 16.67
C ILE A 32 36.40 -25.13 17.09
N PRO A 33 35.38 -25.79 16.51
CA PRO A 33 35.03 -27.16 16.87
C PRO A 33 36.23 -28.11 16.83
N GLY A 34 36.43 -28.87 17.91
CA GLY A 34 37.55 -29.82 18.03
C GLY A 34 38.92 -29.19 18.30
N LYS A 35 38.99 -27.89 18.61
CA LYS A 35 40.22 -27.20 19.03
C LYS A 35 40.06 -26.65 20.44
N ASP A 36 41.15 -26.66 21.18
CA ASP A 36 41.27 -26.06 22.52
C ASP A 36 41.85 -24.64 22.50
N THR A 37 42.32 -24.19 21.32
CA THR A 37 43.07 -22.95 21.14
C THR A 37 42.52 -22.18 19.94
N VAL A 38 42.22 -20.91 20.16
CA VAL A 38 41.98 -19.92 19.09
C VAL A 38 43.24 -19.07 18.95
N ARG A 39 43.75 -18.93 17.72
CA ARG A 39 44.90 -18.05 17.42
C ARG A 39 44.38 -16.76 16.82
N VAL A 40 44.72 -15.65 17.45
CA VAL A 40 44.30 -14.31 17.04
C VAL A 40 45.52 -13.58 16.50
N GLY A 41 45.43 -13.06 15.28
CA GLY A 41 46.44 -12.16 14.73
C GLY A 41 46.19 -10.74 15.25
N HIS A 42 47.19 -10.13 15.86
CA HIS A 42 47.18 -8.74 16.29
C HIS A 42 48.37 -8.02 15.67
N LEU A 43 48.23 -6.76 15.26
CA LEU A 43 49.30 -6.02 14.58
C LEU A 43 50.54 -5.91 15.48
N TRP A 44 50.34 -5.58 16.76
CA TRP A 44 51.34 -5.61 17.82
C TRP A 44 50.73 -6.19 19.10
N VAL A 45 51.48 -6.93 19.88
CA VAL A 45 51.13 -7.25 21.29
C VAL A 45 51.71 -6.19 22.23
N TRP A 46 52.84 -5.60 21.87
CA TRP A 46 53.51 -4.58 22.66
C TRP A 46 54.19 -3.54 21.77
N THR A 47 54.08 -2.28 22.17
CA THR A 47 54.90 -1.19 21.67
C THR A 47 55.52 -0.45 22.86
N ALA A 48 56.45 0.46 22.63
CA ALA A 48 57.01 1.28 23.70
C ALA A 48 55.97 2.15 24.46
N ARG A 49 54.75 2.29 23.93
CA ARG A 49 53.62 2.97 24.58
C ARG A 49 52.62 2.01 25.24
N THR A 50 52.83 0.69 25.13
CA THR A 50 51.91 -0.30 25.68
C THR A 50 52.17 -0.47 27.17
N VAL A 51 51.26 0.08 27.97
CA VAL A 51 51.37 0.15 29.43
C VAL A 51 50.15 -0.49 30.08
N TRP A 52 50.38 -1.53 30.89
CA TRP A 52 49.35 -2.19 31.68
C TRP A 52 49.41 -1.71 33.12
N ASN A 53 48.74 -0.59 33.41
CA ASN A 53 48.38 -0.19 34.75
C ASN A 53 46.96 0.43 34.70
N PRO A 54 46.10 0.17 35.70
CA PRO A 54 44.69 0.57 35.66
C PRO A 54 44.45 2.06 35.93
N PHE A 55 45.47 2.84 36.32
CA PHE A 55 45.32 4.23 36.73
C PHE A 55 45.57 5.22 35.58
N GLY A 56 46.69 5.07 34.88
CA GLY A 56 47.08 5.93 33.75
C GLY A 56 47.69 5.17 32.58
N GLY A 57 47.43 3.87 32.49
CA GLY A 57 47.80 3.04 31.34
C GLY A 57 46.61 2.77 30.41
N PHE A 58 46.75 1.76 29.55
CA PHE A 58 45.73 1.34 28.58
C PHE A 58 45.32 2.39 27.53
N ASP A 59 46.26 3.26 27.13
CA ASP A 59 46.04 4.30 26.11
C ASP A 59 46.22 3.81 24.66
N ASP A 60 46.56 2.53 24.45
CA ASP A 60 46.79 1.94 23.15
C ASP A 60 45.90 0.72 22.89
N VAL A 61 45.54 0.53 21.62
CA VAL A 61 44.69 -0.60 21.20
C VAL A 61 45.31 -1.97 21.49
N TYR A 62 46.65 -2.06 21.58
CA TYR A 62 47.36 -3.33 21.77
C TYR A 62 47.24 -3.83 23.21
N SER A 63 47.23 -2.94 24.21
CA SER A 63 46.93 -3.31 25.60
C SER A 63 45.43 -3.52 25.83
N VAL A 64 44.60 -2.58 25.38
CA VAL A 64 43.14 -2.58 25.60
C VAL A 64 42.44 -3.83 25.07
N ASP A 65 42.80 -4.28 23.86
CA ASP A 65 42.12 -5.43 23.25
C ASP A 65 42.35 -6.73 24.05
N ILE A 66 43.52 -6.85 24.70
CA ILE A 66 43.90 -8.00 25.53
C ILE A 66 43.33 -7.85 26.95
N GLU A 67 43.45 -6.66 27.55
CA GLU A 67 42.97 -6.34 28.90
C GLU A 67 41.49 -6.68 29.08
N ARG A 68 40.65 -6.30 28.12
CA ARG A 68 39.20 -6.58 28.12
C ARG A 68 38.86 -8.07 28.20
N GLN A 69 39.78 -8.94 27.80
CA GLN A 69 39.59 -10.39 27.90
C GLN A 69 39.97 -10.94 29.28
N THR A 70 40.63 -10.12 30.09
CA THR A 70 41.14 -10.48 31.41
C THR A 70 40.39 -9.83 32.56
N TRP A 71 39.52 -8.87 32.29
CA TRP A 71 38.77 -8.14 33.30
C TRP A 71 37.26 -8.13 33.00
N ASP A 72 36.44 -8.12 34.04
CA ASP A 72 34.98 -7.97 33.95
C ASP A 72 34.51 -6.63 34.54
N PRO A 73 33.99 -5.70 33.73
CA PRO A 73 33.40 -4.45 34.21
C PRO A 73 32.02 -4.70 34.82
N PHE A 74 31.54 -3.79 35.68
CA PHE A 74 30.18 -3.86 36.22
C PHE A 74 29.12 -3.80 35.12
N MET A 75 29.35 -2.91 34.14
CA MET A 75 28.48 -2.65 33.00
C MET A 75 29.29 -2.55 31.72
N TRP A 76 28.64 -2.75 30.57
CA TRP A 76 29.27 -2.55 29.26
C TRP A 76 28.28 -2.00 28.23
N ARG A 77 28.73 -1.70 27.01
CA ARG A 77 27.88 -1.28 25.91
C ARG A 77 27.31 -2.49 25.17
N HIS A 78 26.00 -2.49 24.91
CA HIS A 78 25.37 -3.51 24.09
C HIS A 78 25.87 -3.41 22.64
N PRO A 79 26.22 -4.54 21.99
CA PRO A 79 27.02 -4.52 20.75
C PRO A 79 26.26 -3.97 19.54
N PHE A 80 24.93 -3.92 19.57
CA PHE A 80 24.12 -3.53 18.41
C PHE A 80 23.49 -2.14 18.52
N ASN A 81 23.35 -1.58 19.72
CA ASN A 81 22.72 -0.28 19.91
C ASN A 81 23.57 0.68 20.76
N GLY A 82 24.66 0.20 21.38
CA GLY A 82 25.55 1.02 22.21
C GLY A 82 24.99 1.39 23.57
N GLU A 83 23.81 0.91 23.94
CA GLU A 83 23.17 1.20 25.22
C GLU A 83 23.96 0.54 26.38
N PRO A 84 24.21 1.22 27.51
CA PRO A 84 24.74 0.57 28.70
C PRO A 84 23.86 -0.59 29.16
N ILE A 85 24.48 -1.75 29.41
CA ILE A 85 23.82 -2.94 29.93
C ILE A 85 24.58 -3.50 31.15
N PRO A 86 23.88 -4.15 32.09
CA PRO A 86 24.52 -4.96 33.12
C PRO A 86 25.53 -5.94 32.50
N PHE A 87 26.73 -6.01 33.08
CA PHE A 87 27.74 -6.99 32.69
C PHE A 87 28.06 -7.89 33.89
N ARG A 88 29.02 -7.51 34.76
CA ARG A 88 29.40 -8.31 35.92
C ARG A 88 28.32 -8.33 36.99
N VAL A 89 27.68 -7.19 37.22
CA VAL A 89 26.68 -6.98 38.28
C VAL A 89 25.38 -6.48 37.67
N THR A 90 24.27 -6.72 38.36
CA THR A 90 22.98 -6.09 38.03
C THR A 90 22.79 -4.82 38.85
N TYR A 91 21.85 -3.97 38.45
CA TYR A 91 21.57 -2.73 39.16
C TYR A 91 20.09 -2.34 39.12
N ASP A 92 19.69 -1.52 40.09
CA ASP A 92 18.42 -0.81 40.12
C ASP A 92 18.66 0.70 40.25
N VAL A 93 17.89 1.51 39.51
CA VAL A 93 18.00 2.98 39.54
C VAL A 93 16.75 3.63 40.11
N VAL A 94 16.95 4.43 41.15
CA VAL A 94 15.98 5.35 41.74
C VAL A 94 16.44 6.78 41.42
N THR A 95 15.58 7.60 40.84
CA THR A 95 15.92 8.99 40.50
C THR A 95 14.77 9.92 40.87
N ALA A 96 15.10 11.13 41.32
CA ALA A 96 14.12 12.18 41.58
C ALA A 96 13.78 13.02 40.33
N GLY A 97 14.29 12.63 39.15
CA GLY A 97 14.09 13.38 37.90
C GLY A 97 15.10 14.53 37.76
N PRO A 98 14.96 15.37 36.71
CA PRO A 98 15.91 16.45 36.42
C PRO A 98 15.90 17.59 37.45
N GLU A 99 14.81 17.72 38.22
CA GLU A 99 14.59 18.85 39.14
C GLU A 99 14.54 18.43 40.62
N GLY A 100 14.31 17.15 40.90
CA GLY A 100 14.15 16.63 42.25
C GLY A 100 15.48 16.23 42.91
N LYS A 101 15.42 15.97 44.22
CA LYS A 101 16.55 15.46 45.01
C LYS A 101 16.09 14.35 45.97
N LEU A 102 16.97 13.39 46.20
CA LEU A 102 16.85 12.29 47.16
C LEU A 102 17.70 12.61 48.40
N ASP A 103 17.22 12.18 49.56
CA ASP A 103 18.03 12.11 50.78
C ASP A 103 19.13 11.06 50.66
N VAL A 104 20.37 11.45 50.95
CA VAL A 104 21.46 10.51 51.16
C VAL A 104 21.44 10.08 52.63
N PRO A 105 21.39 8.77 52.93
CA PRO A 105 21.46 8.27 54.30
C PRO A 105 22.70 8.76 55.03
N THR A 106 22.57 9.04 56.33
CA THR A 106 23.69 9.51 57.15
C THR A 106 24.75 8.44 57.42
N ASP A 107 24.43 7.17 57.19
CA ASP A 107 25.39 6.05 57.23
C ASP A 107 26.09 5.82 55.87
N ALA A 108 25.78 6.61 54.84
CA ALA A 108 26.59 6.64 53.63
C ALA A 108 27.97 7.23 53.94
N ILE A 109 28.99 6.74 53.23
CA ILE A 109 30.40 7.05 53.45
C ILE A 109 31.04 7.59 52.16
N LEU A 110 32.14 8.32 52.35
CA LEU A 110 33.11 8.66 51.32
C LEU A 110 34.52 8.56 51.91
N TRP A 111 35.52 8.37 51.05
CA TRP A 111 36.91 8.39 51.48
C TRP A 111 37.38 9.83 51.67
N ASP A 112 37.86 10.17 52.86
CA ASP A 112 38.55 11.42 53.12
C ASP A 112 40.06 11.19 52.97
N ALA A 113 40.60 11.60 51.81
CA ALA A 113 42.02 11.44 51.49
C ALA A 113 42.95 12.20 52.46
N LYS A 114 42.49 13.32 53.03
CA LYS A 114 43.28 14.05 54.02
C LYS A 114 43.35 13.32 55.35
N ALA A 115 42.23 12.70 55.75
CA ALA A 115 42.16 11.94 56.99
C ALA A 115 42.59 10.47 56.83
N ASN A 116 42.83 10.01 55.60
CA ASN A 116 43.17 8.63 55.25
C ASN A 116 42.18 7.61 55.85
N LYS A 117 40.88 7.87 55.73
CA LYS A 117 39.82 6.97 56.23
C LYS A 117 38.47 7.20 55.56
N TRP A 118 37.61 6.19 55.63
CA TRP A 118 36.19 6.33 55.33
C TRP A 118 35.50 7.18 56.41
N VAL A 119 34.74 8.19 55.98
CA VAL A 119 33.93 9.05 56.85
C VAL A 119 32.50 9.11 56.36
N HIS A 120 31.56 9.32 57.28
CA HIS A 120 30.17 9.57 56.88
C HIS A 120 30.04 10.87 56.09
N VAL A 121 29.11 10.86 55.15
CA VAL A 121 28.70 12.08 54.45
C VAL A 121 28.07 13.06 55.43
N GLU A 122 28.10 14.35 55.08
CA GLU A 122 27.47 15.37 55.91
C GLU A 122 25.95 15.16 56.05
N ALA A 123 25.42 15.41 57.25
CA ALA A 123 23.99 15.27 57.49
C ALA A 123 23.20 16.27 56.61
N GLY A 124 22.22 15.75 55.88
CA GLY A 124 21.43 16.54 54.94
C GLY A 124 21.97 16.57 53.51
N THR A 125 23.06 15.84 53.21
CA THR A 125 23.52 15.63 51.84
C THR A 125 22.39 15.09 50.96
N LYS A 126 22.31 15.60 49.73
CA LYS A 126 21.30 15.26 48.74
C LYS A 126 21.96 14.77 47.45
N ALA A 127 21.29 13.87 46.73
CA ALA A 127 21.70 13.40 45.41
C ALA A 127 20.53 13.46 44.42
N THR A 128 20.80 13.46 43.13
CA THR A 128 19.73 13.44 42.10
C THR A 128 19.21 12.01 41.87
N SER A 129 20.13 11.05 41.89
CA SER A 129 19.84 9.64 41.65
C SER A 129 20.58 8.74 42.64
N LYS A 130 20.07 7.52 42.82
CA LYS A 130 20.68 6.43 43.56
C LYS A 130 20.69 5.20 42.68
N VAL A 131 21.84 4.54 42.59
CA VAL A 131 22.02 3.27 41.89
C VAL A 131 22.36 2.20 42.92
N VAL A 132 21.63 1.10 42.93
CA VAL A 132 21.89 -0.04 43.81
C VAL A 132 22.47 -1.14 42.94
N PHE A 133 23.77 -1.39 43.05
CA PHE A 133 24.43 -2.50 42.38
C PHE A 133 24.35 -3.77 43.25
N ASP A 134 24.00 -4.90 42.62
CA ASP A 134 24.03 -6.23 43.24
C ASP A 134 25.34 -6.94 42.88
N LEU A 135 26.25 -7.00 43.85
CA LEU A 135 27.58 -7.55 43.71
C LEU A 135 27.62 -9.07 43.99
N SER A 136 26.48 -9.76 44.03
CA SER A 136 26.41 -11.20 44.36
C SER A 136 27.21 -12.11 43.43
N THR A 137 27.41 -11.70 42.18
CA THR A 137 28.23 -12.38 41.17
C THR A 137 29.71 -11.97 41.21
N LEU A 138 30.06 -10.94 41.98
CA LEU A 138 31.41 -10.43 42.15
C LEU A 138 31.98 -10.89 43.51
N ILE A 139 31.33 -10.52 44.61
CA ILE A 139 31.79 -10.85 45.97
C ILE A 139 31.59 -12.34 46.22
N GLY A 140 32.67 -13.03 46.61
CA GLY A 140 32.70 -14.48 46.74
C GLY A 140 33.21 -15.22 45.50
N SER A 141 33.37 -14.52 44.36
CA SER A 141 34.10 -15.08 43.22
C SER A 141 35.59 -14.82 43.35
N LYS A 142 36.42 -15.51 42.56
CA LYS A 142 37.87 -15.40 42.69
C LYS A 142 38.53 -14.51 41.64
N TRP A 143 39.54 -13.78 42.09
CA TRP A 143 40.59 -13.22 41.25
C TRP A 143 41.39 -14.34 40.56
N HIS A 144 42.13 -14.05 39.49
CA HIS A 144 42.87 -15.06 38.71
C HIS A 144 43.91 -15.86 39.51
N HIS A 145 44.49 -15.26 40.55
CA HIS A 145 45.41 -15.93 41.47
C HIS A 145 44.71 -16.81 42.54
N GLY A 146 43.39 -16.92 42.52
CA GLY A 146 42.61 -17.83 43.37
C GLY A 146 42.08 -17.26 44.68
N ILE A 147 42.49 -16.05 45.08
CA ILE A 147 41.91 -15.32 46.22
C ILE A 147 40.49 -14.86 45.93
N GLU A 148 39.62 -14.97 46.93
CA GLU A 148 38.25 -14.48 46.89
C GLU A 148 38.17 -12.94 46.88
N ILE A 149 37.30 -12.40 46.04
CA ILE A 149 36.96 -10.98 45.99
C ILE A 149 36.03 -10.66 47.17
N THR A 150 36.43 -9.71 48.01
CA THR A 150 35.67 -9.31 49.21
C THR A 150 35.37 -7.81 49.21
N TRP A 151 34.64 -7.35 50.22
CA TRP A 151 34.41 -5.91 50.44
C TRP A 151 35.70 -5.12 50.67
N ALA A 152 36.77 -5.76 51.14
CA ALA A 152 38.06 -5.10 51.26
C ALA A 152 38.66 -4.71 49.90
N ASP A 153 38.41 -5.50 48.85
CA ASP A 153 38.79 -5.15 47.48
C ASP A 153 37.98 -3.96 46.97
N VAL A 154 36.66 -3.95 47.21
CA VAL A 154 35.79 -2.84 46.80
C VAL A 154 36.22 -1.53 47.48
N LEU A 155 36.36 -1.55 48.80
CA LEU A 155 36.72 -0.37 49.58
C LEU A 155 38.13 0.10 49.20
N ALA A 156 39.15 -0.77 49.25
CA ALA A 156 40.52 -0.32 49.05
C ALA A 156 40.79 0.22 47.64
N TYR A 157 40.18 -0.36 46.59
CA TYR A 157 40.34 0.13 45.23
C TYR A 157 39.81 1.55 45.07
N TRP A 158 38.65 1.86 45.67
CA TRP A 158 38.06 3.19 45.58
C TRP A 158 38.70 4.18 46.56
N ALA A 159 39.15 3.74 47.73
CA ALA A 159 39.99 4.56 48.60
C ALA A 159 41.23 5.05 47.82
N GLU A 160 41.93 4.17 47.11
CA GLU A 160 43.11 4.54 46.32
C GLU A 160 42.78 5.53 45.18
N TRP A 161 41.66 5.37 44.49
CA TRP A 161 41.24 6.36 43.50
C TRP A 161 40.93 7.72 44.11
N TYR A 162 40.29 7.77 45.28
CA TYR A 162 40.06 9.02 46.01
C TYR A 162 41.37 9.61 46.56
N GLU A 163 42.35 8.79 46.95
CA GLU A 163 43.71 9.22 47.31
C GLU A 163 44.38 9.90 46.13
N ILE A 164 44.46 9.24 44.97
CA ILE A 164 45.05 9.83 43.75
C ILE A 164 44.32 11.13 43.36
N ALA A 165 43.00 11.16 43.48
CA ALA A 165 42.20 12.32 43.13
C ALA A 165 42.35 13.47 44.13
N TYR A 166 42.32 13.25 45.45
CA TYR A 166 42.12 14.31 46.44
C TYR A 166 43.26 14.48 47.44
N ASP A 167 44.19 13.53 47.59
CA ASP A 167 45.39 13.76 48.40
C ASP A 167 46.26 14.86 47.74
N PRO A 168 46.64 15.92 48.47
CA PRO A 168 47.39 17.03 47.87
C PRO A 168 48.73 16.63 47.26
N GLU A 169 49.45 15.65 47.83
CA GLU A 169 50.75 15.22 47.30
C GLU A 169 50.56 14.29 46.09
N LYS A 170 49.72 13.26 46.23
CA LYS A 170 49.49 12.29 45.15
C LYS A 170 48.88 12.95 43.91
N SER A 171 47.90 13.83 44.12
CA SER A 171 47.22 14.50 43.02
C SER A 171 48.06 15.58 42.32
N GLU A 172 49.06 16.15 43.00
CA GLU A 172 50.05 17.01 42.36
C GLU A 172 51.00 16.18 41.48
N LEU A 173 51.46 15.03 41.98
CA LEU A 173 52.36 14.13 41.25
C LEU A 173 51.70 13.52 40.00
N GLU A 174 50.47 13.02 40.11
CA GLU A 174 49.74 12.33 39.02
C GLU A 174 48.56 13.17 38.51
N SER A 175 48.79 14.48 38.32
CA SER A 175 47.73 15.45 37.97
C SER A 175 46.93 15.13 36.70
N ALA A 176 47.56 14.46 35.72
CA ALA A 176 46.91 14.04 34.48
C ALA A 176 45.82 12.97 34.70
N ILE A 177 45.96 12.17 35.75
CA ILE A 177 44.96 11.17 36.17
C ILE A 177 44.00 11.80 37.20
N ALA A 178 44.52 12.53 38.17
CA ALA A 178 43.74 13.08 39.28
C ALA A 178 42.64 14.06 38.82
N GLY A 179 42.97 14.95 37.87
CA GLY A 179 42.04 15.97 37.37
C GLY A 179 40.74 15.39 36.79
N PRO A 180 40.81 14.53 35.76
CA PRO A 180 39.63 13.88 35.19
C PRO A 180 38.82 13.06 36.20
N GLN A 181 39.46 12.40 37.17
CA GLN A 181 38.74 11.59 38.16
C GLN A 181 37.93 12.44 39.15
N ARG A 182 38.43 13.62 39.53
CA ARG A 182 37.65 14.57 40.37
C ARG A 182 36.33 14.95 39.73
N GLU A 183 36.30 15.16 38.41
CA GLU A 183 35.05 15.50 37.70
C GLU A 183 33.97 14.42 37.87
N ILE A 184 34.39 13.15 37.93
CA ILE A 184 33.49 12.02 38.15
C ILE A 184 33.12 11.90 39.64
N PHE A 185 34.11 11.94 40.54
CA PHE A 185 33.89 11.76 41.98
C PHE A 185 33.12 12.89 42.64
N ASP A 186 33.21 14.11 42.12
CA ASP A 186 32.40 15.25 42.60
C ASP A 186 30.90 15.03 42.35
N LEU A 187 30.53 14.18 41.39
CA LEU A 187 29.14 13.75 41.19
C LEU A 187 28.70 12.75 42.26
N ILE A 188 29.61 11.95 42.82
CA ILE A 188 29.28 10.94 43.83
C ILE A 188 29.13 11.63 45.19
N LYS A 189 27.91 11.63 45.71
CA LYS A 189 27.54 12.28 46.98
C LYS A 189 27.64 11.34 48.19
N GLY A 190 27.87 10.06 47.95
CA GLY A 190 28.05 9.04 48.99
C GLY A 190 27.92 7.64 48.42
N ILE A 191 28.56 6.68 49.06
CA ILE A 191 28.31 5.26 48.84
C ILE A 191 27.80 4.63 50.13
N ARG A 192 26.97 3.60 50.04
CA ARG A 192 26.57 2.80 51.19
C ARG A 192 26.77 1.33 50.87
N ILE A 193 27.55 0.66 51.70
CA ILE A 193 27.77 -0.78 51.59
C ILE A 193 26.71 -1.50 52.42
N LEU A 194 26.14 -2.57 51.86
CA LEU A 194 25.21 -3.47 52.54
C LEU A 194 25.82 -4.88 52.49
N PRO A 195 26.75 -5.21 53.41
CA PRO A 195 27.61 -6.37 53.23
C PRO A 195 26.87 -7.70 53.18
N ASP A 196 25.88 -7.88 54.06
CA ASP A 196 25.08 -9.11 54.16
C ASP A 196 24.22 -9.35 52.91
N GLU A 197 23.83 -8.28 52.21
CA GLU A 197 23.07 -8.34 50.96
C GLU A 197 23.95 -8.33 49.71
N LYS A 198 25.27 -8.16 49.87
CA LYS A 198 26.22 -7.91 48.77
C LYS A 198 25.78 -6.78 47.84
N LYS A 199 25.23 -5.70 48.40
CA LYS A 199 24.78 -4.53 47.62
C LYS A 199 25.63 -3.30 47.89
N LEU A 200 25.87 -2.54 46.83
CA LEU A 200 26.51 -1.23 46.88
C LEU A 200 25.50 -0.19 46.40
N GLU A 201 25.09 0.73 47.29
CA GLU A 201 24.34 1.90 46.88
C GLU A 201 25.31 3.03 46.55
N VAL A 202 25.16 3.64 45.37
CA VAL A 202 25.90 4.82 44.93
C VAL A 202 24.92 5.96 44.75
N TYR A 203 25.12 7.04 45.50
CA TYR A 203 24.32 8.25 45.43
C TYR A 203 25.04 9.25 44.55
N ILE A 204 24.41 9.65 43.44
CA ILE A 204 25.04 10.47 42.41
C ILE A 204 24.19 11.70 42.07
N ASP A 205 24.84 12.84 41.89
CA ASP A 205 24.21 14.08 41.45
C ASP A 205 24.16 14.18 39.92
N TYR A 206 23.55 13.17 39.31
CA TYR A 206 23.43 13.02 37.87
C TYR A 206 22.03 12.54 37.48
N TRP A 207 21.51 13.04 36.35
CA TRP A 207 20.25 12.62 35.75
C TRP A 207 20.39 12.41 34.25
N HIS A 208 19.70 11.39 33.76
CA HIS A 208 19.51 11.12 32.35
C HIS A 208 18.11 10.54 32.14
N PHE A 209 17.48 10.79 30.99
CA PHE A 209 16.13 10.27 30.70
C PHE A 209 16.09 8.74 30.64
N ASP A 210 17.20 8.14 30.22
CA ASP A 210 17.44 6.70 30.27
C ASP A 210 18.27 6.35 31.52
N LYS A 211 17.71 5.46 32.34
CA LYS A 211 18.29 4.98 33.60
C LYS A 211 19.59 4.21 33.39
N ALA A 212 19.80 3.56 32.25
CA ALA A 212 21.03 2.83 31.98
C ALA A 212 22.26 3.76 32.02
N TYR A 213 22.12 4.99 31.51
CA TYR A 213 23.18 6.00 31.57
C TYR A 213 23.39 6.58 32.97
N ILE A 214 22.35 6.62 33.81
CA ILE A 214 22.51 6.96 35.23
C ILE A 214 23.34 5.89 35.95
N ALA A 215 23.03 4.62 35.71
CA ALA A 215 23.78 3.51 36.28
C ALA A 215 25.23 3.50 35.81
N ASP A 216 25.46 3.69 34.52
CA ASP A 216 26.79 3.75 33.90
C ASP A 216 27.66 4.87 34.51
N MET A 217 27.09 6.05 34.76
CA MET A 217 27.81 7.16 35.41
C MET A 217 28.14 6.89 36.89
N ALA A 218 27.43 5.97 37.54
CA ALA A 218 27.63 5.59 38.94
C ALA A 218 28.52 4.34 39.11
N VAL A 219 29.09 3.80 38.02
CA VAL A 219 29.86 2.56 38.06
C VAL A 219 31.12 2.71 38.90
N LEU A 220 31.30 1.75 39.82
CA LEU A 220 32.48 1.63 40.68
C LEU A 220 33.13 0.24 40.54
N SER A 221 33.59 -0.10 39.32
CA SER A 221 34.24 -1.39 38.99
C SER A 221 35.67 -1.56 39.55
N LEU A 222 36.10 -2.82 39.70
CA LEU A 222 37.44 -3.18 40.22
C LEU A 222 38.25 -3.93 39.18
N ILE A 223 39.53 -3.57 38.99
CA ILE A 223 40.41 -4.21 38.00
C ILE A 223 41.40 -5.17 38.65
N ASN A 224 42.05 -4.76 39.75
CA ASN A 224 43.11 -5.51 40.43
C ASN A 224 42.78 -5.78 41.91
N PRO A 225 43.33 -6.85 42.52
CA PRO A 225 43.15 -7.15 43.95
C PRO A 225 43.82 -6.09 44.86
N THR A 226 43.30 -5.92 46.09
CA THR A 226 43.77 -4.90 47.05
C THR A 226 45.29 -4.83 47.20
N VAL A 227 45.96 -5.96 47.42
CA VAL A 227 47.41 -5.96 47.68
C VAL A 227 48.23 -5.52 46.46
N LEU A 228 47.72 -5.74 45.24
CA LEU A 228 48.33 -5.23 44.02
C LEU A 228 48.09 -3.73 43.85
N VAL A 229 46.89 -3.24 44.19
CA VAL A 229 46.58 -1.80 44.23
C VAL A 229 47.55 -1.08 45.17
N VAL A 230 47.72 -1.59 46.39
CA VAL A 230 48.64 -1.01 47.37
C VAL A 230 50.10 -1.10 46.93
N ALA A 231 50.53 -2.19 46.27
CA ALA A 231 51.89 -2.27 45.75
C ALA A 231 52.17 -1.24 44.64
N GLN A 232 51.18 -0.93 43.80
CA GLN A 232 51.28 0.12 42.77
C GLN A 232 51.39 1.51 43.42
N ASP A 233 50.54 1.81 44.40
CA ASP A 233 50.63 3.04 45.21
C ASP A 233 52.01 3.17 45.87
N TYR A 234 52.46 2.12 46.55
CA TYR A 234 53.74 2.10 47.26
C TYR A 234 54.92 2.40 46.34
N LEU A 235 54.94 1.82 45.13
CA LEU A 235 55.97 2.08 44.13
C LEU A 235 55.91 3.52 43.59
N ALA A 236 54.71 4.05 43.38
CA ALA A 236 54.49 5.36 42.76
C ALA A 236 54.68 6.54 43.71
N PHE A 237 54.20 6.43 44.94
CA PHE A 237 54.10 7.56 45.87
C PHE A 237 55.06 7.45 47.06
N VAL A 238 55.35 6.24 47.54
CA VAL A 238 56.30 6.05 48.66
C VAL A 238 57.73 5.88 48.15
N LYS A 239 57.96 4.93 47.25
CA LYS A 239 59.28 4.71 46.64
C LYS A 239 59.61 5.73 45.56
N LYS A 240 58.58 6.28 44.89
CA LYS A 240 58.70 7.22 43.76
C LYS A 240 59.65 6.71 42.67
N THR A 241 59.61 5.39 42.44
CA THR A 241 60.44 4.71 41.43
C THR A 241 59.73 4.54 40.10
N TYR A 242 58.40 4.62 40.13
CA TYR A 242 57.53 4.55 38.97
C TYR A 242 56.54 5.72 38.96
N ALA A 243 56.12 6.12 37.77
CA ALA A 243 54.93 6.95 37.58
C ALA A 243 53.73 6.06 37.22
N LEU A 244 52.51 6.52 37.52
CA LEU A 244 51.29 5.87 37.04
C LEU A 244 50.89 6.40 35.66
N ASP A 245 51.20 7.66 35.35
CA ASP A 245 50.91 8.32 34.08
C ASP A 245 52.17 8.67 33.24
N GLU A 246 51.98 8.89 31.94
CA GLU A 246 53.05 9.24 31.00
C GLU A 246 53.63 10.65 31.28
N THR A 247 52.82 11.59 31.74
CA THR A 247 53.20 12.98 32.04
C THR A 247 54.26 13.02 33.13
N ARG A 248 54.00 12.40 34.28
CA ARG A 248 54.97 12.30 35.38
C ARG A 248 56.19 11.48 34.97
N SER A 249 55.98 10.35 34.27
CA SER A 249 57.09 9.53 33.75
C SER A 249 58.07 10.37 32.93
N ARG A 250 57.58 11.22 32.02
CA ARG A 250 58.40 12.11 31.20
C ARG A 250 59.05 13.23 31.98
N ALA A 251 58.33 13.85 32.91
CA ALA A 251 58.80 14.98 33.70
C ALA A 251 59.95 14.56 34.64
N GLU A 252 59.79 13.43 35.34
CA GLU A 252 60.75 12.92 36.33
C GLU A 252 61.79 11.97 35.73
N LYS A 253 61.62 11.53 34.48
CA LYS A 253 62.46 10.54 33.79
C LYS A 253 62.53 9.20 34.51
N ILE A 254 61.42 8.80 35.11
CA ILE A 254 61.21 7.48 35.71
C ILE A 254 60.29 6.64 34.81
N PRO A 255 60.40 5.30 34.82
CA PRO A 255 59.50 4.45 34.05
C PRO A 255 58.03 4.61 34.50
N GLN A 256 57.10 4.49 33.54
CA GLN A 256 55.69 4.29 33.86
C GLN A 256 55.48 2.82 34.27
N LEU A 257 54.76 2.58 35.36
CA LEU A 257 54.54 1.23 35.88
C LEU A 257 53.78 0.38 34.86
N ASN A 258 54.24 -0.85 34.67
CA ASN A 258 53.69 -1.75 33.66
C ASN A 258 53.70 -3.19 34.18
N LEU A 259 52.53 -3.68 34.56
CA LEU A 259 52.36 -4.93 35.29
C LEU A 259 52.70 -6.18 34.46
N VAL A 260 52.86 -6.05 33.14
CA VAL A 260 53.18 -7.19 32.25
C VAL A 260 54.67 -7.26 31.84
N ILE A 261 55.49 -6.32 32.33
CA ILE A 261 56.94 -6.33 32.08
C ILE A 261 57.66 -7.05 33.22
N PRO A 262 58.50 -8.06 32.94
CA PRO A 262 59.16 -8.87 33.97
C PRO A 262 59.92 -8.07 35.04
N ASP A 263 60.72 -7.08 34.62
CA ASP A 263 61.52 -6.29 35.56
C ASP A 263 60.62 -5.46 36.49
N HIS A 264 59.52 -4.89 35.96
CA HIS A 264 58.55 -4.14 36.77
C HIS A 264 57.76 -5.09 37.69
N ALA A 265 57.44 -6.31 37.24
CA ALA A 265 56.79 -7.32 38.07
C ALA A 265 57.71 -7.79 39.21
N ALA A 266 59.02 -7.87 38.98
CA ALA A 266 60.01 -8.15 40.03
C ALA A 266 60.05 -7.02 41.07
N ASP A 267 59.94 -5.76 40.66
CA ASP A 267 59.85 -4.63 41.58
C ASP A 267 58.53 -4.62 42.36
N VAL A 268 57.40 -5.01 41.74
CA VAL A 268 56.13 -5.24 42.44
C VAL A 268 56.29 -6.34 43.49
N LYS A 269 56.97 -7.45 43.16
CA LYS A 269 57.28 -8.50 44.13
C LYS A 269 58.13 -7.98 45.30
N ALA A 270 59.16 -7.19 45.03
CA ALA A 270 59.98 -6.59 46.09
C ALA A 270 59.17 -5.64 46.99
N ALA A 271 58.30 -4.83 46.41
CA ALA A 271 57.37 -3.98 47.16
C ALA A 271 56.42 -4.81 48.05
N LEU A 272 55.87 -5.89 47.52
CA LEU A 272 55.00 -6.81 48.26
C LEU A 272 55.69 -7.43 49.47
N GLU A 273 56.96 -7.85 49.35
CA GLU A 273 57.74 -8.36 50.48
C GLU A 273 57.91 -7.31 51.59
N GLU A 274 58.14 -6.04 51.23
CA GLU A 274 58.21 -4.94 52.21
C GLU A 274 56.85 -4.59 52.83
N LEU A 275 55.76 -4.85 52.12
CA LEU A 275 54.39 -4.57 52.55
C LEU A 275 53.81 -5.63 53.50
N LYS A 276 54.44 -6.81 53.62
CA LYS A 276 53.96 -7.90 54.49
C LYS A 276 53.71 -7.48 55.92
N ASP A 277 54.60 -6.67 56.47
CA ASP A 277 54.55 -6.21 57.86
C ASP A 277 53.90 -4.82 58.03
N LYS A 278 53.22 -4.31 56.99
CA LYS A 278 52.64 -2.96 56.95
C LYS A 278 51.12 -2.93 56.92
N PHE A 279 50.47 -4.01 57.39
CA PHE A 279 49.01 -4.06 57.45
C PHE A 279 48.38 -2.84 58.14
N SER A 280 48.97 -2.38 59.26
CA SER A 280 48.48 -1.22 60.01
C SER A 280 48.46 0.08 59.21
N ASP A 281 49.38 0.23 58.24
CA ASP A 281 49.52 1.44 57.45
C ASP A 281 48.37 1.58 56.43
N TYR A 282 47.78 0.45 56.04
CA TYR A 282 46.74 0.36 55.01
C TYR A 282 45.37 -0.09 55.54
N ALA A 283 45.27 -0.47 56.82
CA ALA A 283 44.04 -1.01 57.42
C ALA A 283 42.82 -0.09 57.24
N ASN A 284 43.01 1.23 57.19
CA ASN A 284 41.92 2.18 56.98
C ASN A 284 41.27 2.05 55.61
N TYR A 285 41.98 1.62 54.57
CA TYR A 285 41.46 1.51 53.19
C TYR A 285 40.25 0.57 53.12
N PHE A 286 40.17 -0.39 54.05
CA PHE A 286 39.10 -1.39 54.16
C PHE A 286 38.52 -1.46 55.58
N THR A 287 38.56 -0.36 56.33
CA THR A 287 37.89 -0.25 57.63
C THR A 287 36.83 0.83 57.59
N VAL A 288 35.59 0.46 57.92
CA VAL A 288 34.43 1.36 57.97
C VAL A 288 33.75 1.18 59.32
N ASP A 289 33.50 2.27 60.05
CA ASP A 289 32.80 2.26 61.35
C ASP A 289 33.37 1.25 62.36
N GLY A 290 34.69 1.11 62.39
CA GLY A 290 35.40 0.17 63.26
C GLY A 290 35.32 -1.30 62.82
N THR A 291 34.64 -1.61 61.71
CA THR A 291 34.64 -2.92 61.08
C THR A 291 35.73 -2.99 60.02
N THR A 292 36.73 -3.85 60.23
CA THR A 292 37.82 -4.10 59.29
C THR A 292 37.50 -5.33 58.43
N TYR A 293 37.48 -5.15 57.11
CA TYR A 293 37.03 -6.17 56.14
C TYR A 293 38.14 -7.11 55.63
N MET A 294 39.39 -6.92 56.07
CA MET A 294 40.52 -7.80 55.79
C MET A 294 41.39 -7.90 57.05
N THR A 295 41.75 -9.11 57.46
CA THR A 295 42.62 -9.33 58.62
C THR A 295 44.09 -9.22 58.23
N GLU A 296 44.99 -9.08 59.21
CA GLU A 296 46.43 -9.08 58.96
C GLU A 296 46.91 -10.42 58.37
N ASP A 297 46.37 -11.55 58.84
CA ASP A 297 46.69 -12.87 58.29
C ASP A 297 46.21 -13.02 56.83
N GLU A 298 45.02 -12.49 56.53
CA GLU A 298 44.50 -12.45 55.16
C GLU A 298 45.37 -11.57 54.26
N TRP A 299 45.79 -10.39 54.74
CA TRP A 299 46.71 -9.50 54.04
C TRP A 299 48.02 -10.22 53.64
N ARG A 300 48.66 -10.90 54.60
CA ARG A 300 49.89 -11.68 54.36
C ARG A 300 49.66 -12.80 53.35
N THR A 301 48.54 -13.52 53.48
CA THR A 301 48.16 -14.61 52.56
C THR A 301 47.95 -14.09 51.13
N ARG A 302 47.26 -12.95 50.98
CA ARG A 302 47.03 -12.31 49.68
C ARG A 302 48.35 -11.86 49.05
N ILE A 303 49.26 -11.29 49.84
CA ILE A 303 50.60 -10.92 49.38
C ILE A 303 51.37 -12.15 48.91
N ASP A 304 51.46 -13.20 49.71
CA ASP A 304 52.19 -14.42 49.35
C ASP A 304 51.64 -15.04 48.06
N THR A 305 50.30 -15.06 47.91
CA THR A 305 49.65 -15.58 46.71
C THR A 305 49.95 -14.74 45.46
N LEU A 306 50.05 -13.41 45.59
CA LEU A 306 50.43 -12.55 44.48
C LEU A 306 51.92 -12.68 44.12
N ILE A 307 52.79 -12.91 45.11
CA ILE A 307 54.20 -13.22 44.88
C ILE A 307 54.34 -14.55 44.12
N GLU A 308 53.59 -15.59 44.51
CA GLU A 308 53.56 -16.88 43.80
C GLU A 308 53.04 -16.72 42.36
N TRP A 309 52.06 -15.85 42.12
CA TRP A 309 51.60 -15.50 40.78
C TRP A 309 52.73 -14.92 39.92
N ILE A 310 53.47 -13.94 40.47
CA ILE A 310 54.59 -13.31 39.78
C ILE A 310 55.69 -14.33 39.48
N ASP A 311 56.03 -15.20 40.44
CA ASP A 311 57.02 -16.25 40.25
C ASP A 311 56.62 -17.27 39.18
N THR A 312 55.32 -17.54 39.05
CA THR A 312 54.79 -18.52 38.10
C THR A 312 54.70 -17.96 36.68
N TYR A 313 54.20 -16.73 36.52
CA TYR A 313 53.85 -16.17 35.20
C TYR A 313 54.73 -15.00 34.76
N ASN A 314 55.68 -14.58 35.60
CA ASN A 314 56.63 -13.51 35.33
C ASN A 314 55.96 -12.19 34.92
N ASN A 315 54.77 -11.94 35.49
CA ASN A 315 54.00 -10.71 35.38
C ASN A 315 53.17 -10.51 36.65
N ALA A 316 52.79 -9.28 36.95
CA ALA A 316 51.99 -8.91 38.10
C ALA A 316 50.50 -8.69 37.78
N TRP A 317 50.06 -8.94 36.53
CA TRP A 317 48.67 -8.69 36.13
C TRP A 317 47.73 -9.78 36.65
N VAL A 318 46.92 -9.43 37.65
CA VAL A 318 45.84 -10.26 38.19
C VAL A 318 44.53 -9.50 38.08
N SER A 319 43.50 -10.12 37.50
CA SER A 319 42.15 -9.55 37.41
C SER A 319 41.07 -10.65 37.55
N ASN A 320 39.85 -10.41 37.08
CA ASN A 320 38.66 -11.22 37.40
C ASN A 320 37.85 -11.68 36.17
N GLY A 321 38.38 -11.51 34.96
CA GLY A 321 37.72 -11.88 33.70
C GLY A 321 37.85 -13.36 33.31
N PRO A 322 37.35 -13.73 32.12
CA PRO A 322 37.23 -15.12 31.67
C PRO A 322 38.55 -15.73 31.24
N PHE A 323 39.59 -14.92 31.04
CA PHE A 323 40.93 -15.40 30.74
C PHE A 323 41.96 -14.74 31.65
N MET A 324 42.97 -15.51 32.04
CA MET A 324 44.09 -15.03 32.82
C MET A 324 45.35 -14.93 31.96
N LEU A 325 46.20 -13.94 32.24
CA LEU A 325 47.45 -13.71 31.51
C LEU A 325 48.54 -14.66 32.02
N VAL A 326 48.87 -15.68 31.24
CA VAL A 326 49.88 -16.69 31.65
C VAL A 326 51.22 -16.53 30.96
N GLN A 327 51.31 -15.70 29.92
CA GLN A 327 52.56 -15.38 29.25
C GLN A 327 52.43 -14.06 28.50
N PHE A 328 53.41 -13.18 28.69
CA PHE A 328 53.59 -11.96 27.92
C PHE A 328 55.05 -11.87 27.49
N ASP A 329 55.30 -11.81 26.18
CA ASP A 329 56.65 -11.71 25.60
C ASP A 329 56.66 -10.54 24.61
N LYS A 330 57.15 -9.39 25.09
CA LYS A 330 57.20 -8.15 24.30
C LYS A 330 58.10 -8.28 23.07
N ASP A 331 59.18 -9.05 23.15
CA ASP A 331 60.18 -9.14 22.08
C ASP A 331 59.71 -10.09 20.98
N LYS A 332 58.95 -11.13 21.34
CA LYS A 332 58.30 -12.03 20.38
C LYS A 332 56.93 -11.56 19.92
N GLN A 333 56.42 -10.42 20.43
CA GLN A 333 55.06 -9.94 20.16
C GLN A 333 54.01 -11.03 20.40
N TYR A 334 54.13 -11.69 21.57
CA TYR A 334 53.34 -12.88 21.88
C TYR A 334 52.67 -12.74 23.25
N VAL A 335 51.38 -13.04 23.27
CA VAL A 335 50.58 -13.14 24.50
C VAL A 335 49.86 -14.49 24.52
N LYS A 336 49.80 -15.10 25.71
CA LYS A 336 48.98 -16.28 25.95
C LYS A 336 48.00 -16.00 27.08
N LEU A 337 46.72 -16.06 26.73
CA LEU A 337 45.63 -16.04 27.68
C LEU A 337 45.15 -17.48 27.89
N LYS A 338 44.96 -17.86 29.15
CA LYS A 338 44.39 -19.17 29.52
C LYS A 338 43.02 -18.95 30.10
N ALA A 339 42.04 -19.75 29.67
CA ALA A 339 40.70 -19.63 30.20
C ALA A 339 40.67 -19.86 31.72
N PHE A 340 40.05 -18.94 32.44
CA PHE A 340 39.81 -19.04 33.87
C PHE A 340 38.55 -19.88 34.07
N ARG A 341 38.74 -21.12 34.52
CA ARG A 341 37.69 -22.15 34.68
C ARG A 341 37.38 -22.40 36.15
N ASP A 342 37.43 -21.36 36.98
CA ASP A 342 37.04 -21.47 38.38
C ASP A 342 35.50 -21.57 38.47
N PRO A 343 34.95 -22.50 39.28
CA PRO A 343 33.50 -22.67 39.42
C PRO A 343 32.74 -21.45 39.95
N THR A 344 33.43 -20.51 40.59
CA THR A 344 32.83 -19.26 41.09
C THR A 344 32.74 -18.16 40.02
N TYR A 345 33.34 -18.36 38.85
CA TYR A 345 33.19 -17.43 37.72
C TYR A 345 31.74 -17.45 37.22
N PRO A 346 31.02 -16.31 37.15
CA PRO A 346 29.57 -16.28 37.03
C PRO A 346 29.03 -16.53 35.62
N PHE A 347 29.89 -16.56 34.60
CA PHE A 347 29.45 -16.72 33.22
C PHE A 347 29.82 -18.09 32.66
N SER A 348 28.83 -18.71 32.03
CA SER A 348 29.00 -19.89 31.20
C SER A 348 29.15 -19.50 29.73
N ALA A 349 29.70 -20.41 28.92
CA ALA A 349 29.80 -20.21 27.48
C ALA A 349 28.42 -19.96 26.86
N GLY A 350 28.35 -19.02 25.91
CA GLY A 350 27.14 -18.56 25.23
C GLY A 350 26.44 -17.40 25.92
N LYS A 351 26.78 -17.07 27.18
CA LYS A 351 26.11 -16.00 27.93
C LYS A 351 26.23 -14.64 27.25
N TRP A 352 27.36 -14.37 26.61
CA TRP A 352 27.66 -13.07 25.98
C TRP A 352 27.67 -13.15 24.45
N TYR A 353 27.00 -14.15 23.88
CA TYR A 353 26.86 -14.29 22.43
C TYR A 353 25.60 -13.55 21.92
N PHE A 354 25.80 -12.50 21.12
CA PHE A 354 24.71 -11.75 20.47
C PHE A 354 24.57 -12.07 18.98
N GLY A 355 25.62 -12.62 18.36
CA GLY A 355 25.60 -13.04 16.96
C GLY A 355 25.69 -11.89 15.97
N LEU A 356 24.99 -12.02 14.84
CA LEU A 356 24.98 -11.00 13.80
C LEU A 356 23.81 -10.04 13.99
N PRO A 357 24.03 -8.72 13.94
CA PRO A 357 22.94 -7.76 14.02
C PRO A 357 22.00 -7.96 12.84
N ARG A 358 20.70 -7.75 13.08
CA ARG A 358 19.66 -7.73 12.03
C ARG A 358 19.21 -6.27 11.85
N PRO A 359 19.90 -5.49 10.99
CA PRO A 359 19.60 -4.09 10.79
C PRO A 359 18.19 -3.93 10.26
N VAL A 360 17.57 -2.79 10.54
CA VAL A 360 16.32 -2.44 9.87
C VAL A 360 16.60 -2.26 8.38
N LYS A 361 15.72 -2.78 7.54
CA LYS A 361 15.75 -2.62 6.10
C LYS A 361 14.34 -2.40 5.59
N ILE A 362 14.15 -1.24 4.96
CA ILE A 362 12.96 -0.96 4.15
C ILE A 362 13.09 -1.77 2.87
N THR A 363 12.14 -2.67 2.65
CA THR A 363 12.10 -3.57 1.49
C THR A 363 11.17 -3.04 0.41
N GLU A 364 10.12 -2.31 0.80
CA GLU A 364 9.14 -1.75 -0.12
C GLU A 364 8.53 -0.45 0.42
N VAL A 365 8.25 0.49 -0.48
CA VAL A 365 7.49 1.72 -0.22
C VAL A 365 6.51 1.90 -1.38
N GLY A 366 5.24 1.60 -1.13
CA GLY A 366 4.15 1.71 -2.10
C GLY A 366 3.58 3.13 -2.13
N VAL A 367 4.12 3.98 -3.00
CA VAL A 367 3.66 5.37 -3.18
C VAL A 367 2.63 5.45 -4.31
N PRO A 368 1.36 5.82 -4.02
CA PRO A 368 0.35 5.99 -5.06
C PRO A 368 0.50 7.34 -5.77
N VAL A 369 -0.22 7.51 -6.89
CA VAL A 369 -0.50 8.85 -7.44
C VAL A 369 -1.48 9.55 -6.49
N VAL A 370 -1.16 10.76 -6.06
CA VAL A 370 -1.95 11.52 -5.10
C VAL A 370 -2.78 12.61 -5.78
N SER A 371 -4.09 12.62 -5.59
CA SER A 371 -4.93 13.75 -5.98
C SER A 371 -4.85 14.85 -4.91
N PRO A 372 -4.47 16.10 -5.24
CA PRO A 372 -4.47 17.18 -4.27
C PRO A 372 -5.84 17.38 -3.61
N GLY A 373 -5.87 17.47 -2.28
CA GLY A 373 -7.08 17.63 -1.47
C GLY A 373 -7.83 16.33 -1.16
N GLU A 374 -7.34 15.18 -1.59
CA GLU A 374 -7.88 13.86 -1.23
C GLU A 374 -6.93 13.11 -0.31
N SER A 375 -7.46 12.20 0.52
CA SER A 375 -6.59 11.37 1.36
C SER A 375 -5.84 10.35 0.51
N ALA A 376 -4.56 10.13 0.81
CA ALA A 376 -3.75 9.10 0.18
C ALA A 376 -3.11 8.21 1.25
N THR A 377 -3.04 6.90 0.97
CA THR A 377 -2.40 5.92 1.85
C THR A 377 -1.13 5.39 1.23
N ILE A 378 -0.04 5.41 1.98
CA ILE A 378 1.25 4.85 1.62
C ILE A 378 1.52 3.66 2.53
N VAL A 379 1.88 2.52 1.94
CA VAL A 379 2.22 1.29 2.66
C VAL A 379 3.72 1.07 2.58
N ILE A 380 4.35 0.79 3.71
CA ILE A 380 5.79 0.59 3.84
C ILE A 380 6.03 -0.78 4.45
N THR A 381 6.94 -1.55 3.86
CA THR A 381 7.38 -2.84 4.40
C THR A 381 8.80 -2.73 4.90
N ALA A 382 9.01 -2.98 6.19
CA ALA A 382 10.32 -2.97 6.83
C ALA A 382 10.55 -4.26 7.63
N VAL A 383 11.77 -4.80 7.54
CA VAL A 383 12.23 -5.98 8.29
C VAL A 383 13.43 -5.59 9.15
N GLY A 384 13.71 -6.35 10.21
CA GLY A 384 14.79 -6.06 11.16
C GLY A 384 14.49 -6.63 12.54
N GLU A 385 15.32 -6.30 13.52
CA GLU A 385 15.04 -6.58 14.93
C GLU A 385 13.92 -5.65 15.46
N PRO A 386 12.80 -6.17 15.99
CA PRO A 386 11.75 -5.35 16.60
C PRO A 386 12.18 -4.76 17.96
N PRO A 387 11.52 -3.68 18.43
CA PRO A 387 10.49 -2.90 17.75
C PRO A 387 11.06 -2.06 16.60
N ILE A 388 10.33 -2.01 15.47
CA ILE A 388 10.69 -1.19 14.32
C ILE A 388 9.79 0.04 14.29
N HIS A 389 10.40 1.21 14.17
CA HIS A 389 9.74 2.49 14.04
C HIS A 389 9.97 3.03 12.63
N VAL A 390 8.96 3.66 12.04
CA VAL A 390 9.03 4.23 10.71
C VAL A 390 8.53 5.67 10.74
N LYS A 391 9.36 6.59 10.26
CA LYS A 391 9.05 8.01 10.07
C LYS A 391 9.05 8.34 8.59
N TYR A 392 8.32 9.40 8.22
CA TYR A 392 8.33 9.93 6.86
C TYR A 392 8.55 11.44 6.83
N ILE A 393 9.08 11.92 5.71
CA ILE A 393 9.18 13.33 5.34
C ILE A 393 8.65 13.47 3.91
N LEU A 394 7.69 14.36 3.73
CA LEU A 394 7.22 14.80 2.42
C LEU A 394 7.82 16.18 2.13
N ARG A 395 8.61 16.30 1.07
CA ARG A 395 9.36 17.51 0.72
C ARG A 395 9.09 17.94 -0.72
N ASP A 396 8.96 19.25 -0.92
CA ASP A 396 9.07 19.87 -2.24
C ASP A 396 10.57 20.03 -2.57
N PRO A 397 11.12 19.26 -3.51
CA PRO A 397 12.55 19.32 -3.81
C PRO A 397 12.94 20.60 -4.55
N ILE A 398 12.01 21.27 -5.22
CA ILE A 398 12.27 22.51 -5.99
C ILE A 398 12.29 23.70 -5.04
N ALA A 399 11.28 23.80 -4.17
CA ALA A 399 11.19 24.88 -3.19
C ALA A 399 12.12 24.64 -1.99
N ASN A 400 12.60 23.40 -1.81
CA ASN A 400 13.36 22.95 -0.64
C ASN A 400 12.59 23.16 0.68
N ILE A 401 11.30 22.81 0.69
CA ILE A 401 10.41 22.98 1.85
C ILE A 401 9.84 21.63 2.28
N ILE A 402 9.86 21.35 3.58
CA ILE A 402 9.17 20.20 4.18
C ILE A 402 7.68 20.54 4.27
N ILE A 403 6.85 19.72 3.62
CA ILE A 403 5.39 19.87 3.57
C ILE A 403 4.75 19.19 4.77
N ALA A 404 5.24 18.00 5.11
CA ALA A 404 4.77 17.20 6.24
C ALA A 404 5.86 16.25 6.73
N THR A 405 5.81 15.92 8.02
CA THR A 405 6.55 14.82 8.64
C THR A 405 5.63 14.08 9.60
N GLY A 406 5.96 12.83 9.91
CA GLY A 406 5.23 12.08 10.91
C GLY A 406 5.70 10.65 11.07
N ASP A 407 5.06 9.93 11.98
CA ASP A 407 5.25 8.51 12.19
C ASP A 407 4.27 7.69 11.33
N ALA A 408 4.72 6.54 10.86
CA ALA A 408 3.85 5.56 10.22
C ALA A 408 3.24 4.64 11.30
N GLU A 409 1.95 4.34 11.13
CA GLU A 409 1.23 3.42 12.00
C GLU A 409 1.64 1.98 11.68
N GLN A 410 2.08 1.22 12.68
CA GLN A 410 2.34 -0.21 12.50
C GLN A 410 1.01 -0.96 12.38
N VAL A 411 0.73 -1.51 11.20
CA VAL A 411 -0.50 -2.26 10.89
C VAL A 411 -0.29 -3.78 10.83
N GLY A 412 0.96 -4.22 10.91
CA GLY A 412 1.36 -5.62 11.04
C GLY A 412 2.84 -5.75 11.43
N PRO A 413 3.36 -6.98 11.61
CA PRO A 413 4.72 -7.20 12.11
C PRO A 413 5.82 -6.49 11.30
N THR A 414 5.65 -6.41 9.99
CA THR A 414 6.60 -5.78 9.05
C THR A 414 5.96 -4.69 8.19
N SER A 415 4.70 -4.33 8.45
CA SER A 415 3.90 -3.45 7.59
C SER A 415 3.50 -2.18 8.34
N PHE A 416 3.73 -1.05 7.71
CA PHE A 416 3.49 0.28 8.24
C PHE A 416 2.66 1.10 7.27
N ARG A 417 1.83 2.00 7.81
CA ARG A 417 0.89 2.81 7.03
C ARG A 417 1.07 4.29 7.34
N VAL A 418 1.23 5.09 6.29
CA VAL A 418 1.15 6.56 6.36
C VAL A 418 -0.12 7.01 5.67
N VAL A 419 -0.92 7.83 6.34
CA VAL A 419 -2.11 8.46 5.77
C VAL A 419 -1.80 9.94 5.57
N LEU A 420 -1.69 10.35 4.31
CA LEU A 420 -1.66 11.76 3.94
C LEU A 420 -3.11 12.27 3.96
N THR A 421 -3.40 13.20 4.86
CA THR A 421 -4.74 13.79 4.99
C THR A 421 -5.01 14.77 3.86
N PRO A 422 -6.30 15.07 3.57
CA PRO A 422 -6.69 16.13 2.63
C PRO A 422 -5.98 17.47 2.88
N ASP A 423 -5.74 17.85 4.14
CA ASP A 423 -5.05 19.09 4.50
C ASP A 423 -3.57 19.09 4.09
N ILE A 424 -2.92 17.92 4.11
CA ILE A 424 -1.54 17.76 3.64
C ILE A 424 -1.54 17.74 2.11
N THR A 425 -2.37 16.90 1.49
CA THR A 425 -2.38 16.73 0.03
C THR A 425 -2.89 17.97 -0.69
N GLY A 426 -3.74 18.77 -0.05
CA GLY A 426 -4.22 20.06 -0.58
C GLY A 426 -3.13 21.12 -0.72
N LYS A 427 -1.97 20.95 -0.06
CA LYS A 427 -0.78 21.80 -0.25
C LYS A 427 0.03 21.44 -1.50
N LEU A 428 -0.28 20.30 -2.13
CA LEU A 428 0.45 19.82 -3.29
C LEU A 428 -0.12 20.44 -4.58
N LYS A 429 0.75 20.72 -5.53
CA LYS A 429 0.40 21.18 -6.88
C LYS A 429 0.01 19.97 -7.73
N GLU A 430 -0.91 20.15 -8.67
CA GLU A 430 -1.25 19.12 -9.65
C GLU A 430 -0.05 18.81 -10.57
N TYR A 431 0.01 17.58 -11.09
CA TYR A 431 1.03 17.13 -12.05
C TYR A 431 2.47 17.43 -11.64
N SER A 432 2.75 17.37 -10.35
CA SER A 432 4.03 17.72 -9.75
C SER A 432 4.64 16.51 -9.04
N ALA A 433 5.96 16.56 -8.84
CA ALA A 433 6.73 15.51 -8.18
C ALA A 433 7.27 16.01 -6.83
N TYR A 434 7.16 15.17 -5.81
CA TYR A 434 7.60 15.41 -4.45
C TYR A 434 8.52 14.27 -3.99
N GLU A 435 9.36 14.53 -3.00
CA GLU A 435 10.16 13.50 -2.33
C GLU A 435 9.38 12.97 -1.14
N PHE A 436 9.11 11.66 -1.13
CA PHE A 436 8.65 10.94 0.04
C PHE A 436 9.82 10.14 0.60
N ILE A 437 10.43 10.69 1.64
CA ILE A 437 11.57 10.10 2.34
C ILE A 437 11.01 9.25 3.47
N THR A 438 11.37 7.98 3.49
CA THR A 438 10.98 7.03 4.54
C THR A 438 12.23 6.65 5.33
N LEU A 439 12.18 6.79 6.65
CA LEU A 439 13.23 6.39 7.57
C LEU A 439 12.68 5.28 8.48
N ALA A 440 13.34 4.14 8.52
CA ALA A 440 12.99 3.05 9.43
C ALA A 440 14.16 2.75 10.38
N TYR A 441 13.89 2.56 11.66
CA TYR A 441 14.91 2.31 12.68
C TYR A 441 14.39 1.38 13.79
N SER A 442 15.28 0.82 14.59
CA SER A 442 14.99 -0.02 15.74
C SER A 442 15.89 0.39 16.90
N GLU A 443 15.36 0.35 18.12
CA GLU A 443 16.14 0.61 19.33
C GLU A 443 17.07 -0.58 19.67
N ALA A 444 16.78 -1.78 19.13
CA ALA A 444 17.60 -2.97 19.34
C ALA A 444 18.87 -3.00 18.47
N VAL A 445 18.84 -2.34 17.30
CA VAL A 445 19.97 -2.27 16.35
C VAL A 445 20.07 -0.86 15.76
N ALA A 446 21.11 -0.11 16.12
CA ALA A 446 21.32 1.29 15.76
C ALA A 446 21.84 1.47 14.31
N MET A 447 21.17 0.83 13.36
CA MET A 447 21.38 1.01 11.92
C MET A 447 20.04 1.34 11.25
N PRO A 448 19.68 2.63 11.16
CA PRO A 448 18.49 3.04 10.44
C PRO A 448 18.69 2.83 8.93
N HIS A 449 17.57 2.68 8.21
CA HIS A 449 17.55 2.59 6.76
C HIS A 449 16.62 3.65 6.19
N GLU A 450 17.12 4.38 5.20
CA GLU A 450 16.39 5.43 4.50
C GLU A 450 16.09 5.00 3.06
N VAL A 451 14.88 5.28 2.60
CA VAL A 451 14.48 5.14 1.19
C VAL A 451 13.76 6.39 0.75
N VAL A 452 14.22 6.99 -0.35
CA VAL A 452 13.54 8.10 -1.01
C VAL A 452 12.74 7.57 -2.21
N LYS A 453 11.46 7.93 -2.28
CA LYS A 453 10.60 7.67 -3.44
C LYS A 453 10.02 8.97 -3.98
N THR A 454 9.78 9.00 -5.28
CA THR A 454 9.03 10.10 -5.90
C THR A 454 7.54 9.88 -5.70
N LEU A 455 6.87 10.85 -5.09
CA LEU A 455 5.41 10.94 -5.02
C LEU A 455 4.95 11.88 -6.13
N THR A 456 4.06 11.40 -7.00
CA THR A 456 3.52 12.18 -8.11
C THR A 456 2.07 12.53 -7.85
N THR A 457 1.65 13.72 -8.29
CA THR A 457 0.27 14.18 -8.14
C THR A 457 -0.52 14.14 -9.43
N GLY A 458 -1.79 13.77 -9.32
CA GLY A 458 -2.77 13.81 -10.41
C GLY A 458 -3.61 15.10 -10.39
N ALA A 459 -4.75 15.06 -11.10
CA ALA A 459 -5.75 16.13 -11.06
C ALA A 459 -6.56 16.08 -9.75
N ALA A 460 -7.00 17.24 -9.25
CA ALA A 460 -7.93 17.30 -8.12
C ALA A 460 -9.35 16.86 -8.57
N LEU A 461 -9.75 15.64 -8.22
CA LEU A 461 -11.04 15.05 -8.62
C LEU A 461 -12.24 15.72 -7.94
N GLY A 462 -12.12 16.10 -6.67
CA GLY A 462 -13.19 16.79 -5.93
C GLY A 462 -13.64 18.10 -6.60
N LYS A 463 -12.70 18.90 -7.14
CA LYS A 463 -13.04 20.13 -7.87
C LYS A 463 -13.82 19.84 -9.15
N ARG A 464 -13.42 18.80 -9.90
CA ARG A 464 -14.12 18.37 -11.12
C ARG A 464 -15.53 17.84 -10.83
N LEU A 465 -15.71 17.10 -9.75
CA LEU A 465 -17.03 16.64 -9.33
C LEU A 465 -17.94 17.82 -8.94
N GLY A 466 -17.40 18.85 -8.28
CA GLY A 466 -18.12 20.09 -8.01
C GLY A 466 -18.54 20.82 -9.30
N GLU A 467 -17.64 20.93 -10.27
CA GLU A 467 -17.94 21.53 -11.59
C GLU A 467 -19.02 20.72 -12.35
N ILE A 468 -18.97 19.39 -12.29
CA ILE A 468 -20.01 18.51 -12.85
C ILE A 468 -21.34 18.71 -12.12
N GLY A 469 -21.33 18.79 -10.78
CA GLY A 469 -22.52 19.06 -9.98
C GLY A 469 -23.19 20.38 -10.35
N ALA A 470 -22.41 21.46 -10.51
CA ALA A 470 -22.90 22.75 -10.97
C ALA A 470 -23.53 22.68 -12.37
N ARG A 471 -22.90 21.95 -13.31
CA ARG A 471 -23.46 21.72 -14.64
C ARG A 471 -24.75 20.90 -14.61
N VAL A 472 -24.85 19.89 -13.75
CA VAL A 472 -26.07 19.10 -13.56
C VAL A 472 -27.20 19.95 -13.02
N GLU A 473 -26.91 20.87 -12.09
CA GLU A 473 -27.91 21.83 -11.58
C GLU A 473 -28.39 22.78 -12.69
N GLU A 474 -27.48 23.27 -13.54
CA GLU A 474 -27.81 24.11 -14.70
C GLU A 474 -28.68 23.35 -15.73
N VAL A 475 -28.35 22.09 -16.01
CA VAL A 475 -29.16 21.21 -16.86
C VAL A 475 -30.54 20.99 -16.24
N THR A 476 -30.63 20.78 -14.94
CA THR A 476 -31.91 20.59 -14.22
C THR A 476 -32.81 21.82 -14.38
N LYS A 477 -32.29 23.03 -14.16
CA LYS A 477 -33.03 24.29 -14.40
C LYS A 477 -33.47 24.45 -15.85
N SER A 478 -32.65 23.98 -16.80
CA SER A 478 -32.98 24.03 -18.23
C SER A 478 -34.11 23.04 -18.58
N VAL A 479 -34.12 21.85 -17.99
CA VAL A 479 -35.20 20.86 -18.13
C VAL A 479 -36.51 21.41 -17.56
N GLU A 480 -36.49 22.04 -16.39
CA GLU A 480 -37.69 22.69 -15.81
C GLU A 480 -38.28 23.74 -16.76
N LYS A 481 -37.44 24.59 -17.36
CA LYS A 481 -37.89 25.58 -18.35
C LYS A 481 -38.50 24.93 -19.59
N VAL A 482 -37.91 23.84 -20.09
CA VAL A 482 -38.45 23.11 -21.25
C VAL A 482 -39.80 22.48 -20.89
N SER A 483 -39.93 21.87 -19.71
CA SER A 483 -41.20 21.30 -19.24
C SER A 483 -42.30 22.36 -19.14
N ALA A 484 -42.01 23.55 -18.61
CA ALA A 484 -42.96 24.66 -18.58
C ALA A 484 -43.40 25.10 -19.98
N ARG A 485 -42.47 25.19 -20.95
CA ARG A 485 -42.79 25.51 -22.35
C ARG A 485 -43.63 24.43 -23.02
N VAL A 486 -43.38 23.14 -22.73
CA VAL A 486 -44.19 22.04 -23.24
C VAL A 486 -45.62 22.11 -22.71
N GLU A 487 -45.81 22.46 -21.43
CA GLU A 487 -47.14 22.65 -20.85
C GLU A 487 -47.89 23.82 -21.50
N GLU A 488 -47.20 24.93 -21.77
CA GLU A 488 -47.75 26.10 -22.47
C GLU A 488 -48.16 25.76 -23.91
N ILE A 489 -47.30 25.05 -24.65
CA ILE A 489 -47.61 24.54 -26.00
C ILE A 489 -48.82 23.59 -25.94
N SER A 490 -48.87 22.67 -24.98
CA SER A 490 -50.00 21.75 -24.83
C SER A 490 -51.32 22.50 -24.59
N LYS A 491 -51.32 23.54 -23.76
CA LYS A 491 -52.50 24.39 -23.55
C LYS A 491 -52.89 25.13 -24.83
N GLY A 492 -51.92 25.67 -25.55
CA GLY A 492 -52.14 26.36 -26.83
C GLY A 492 -52.72 25.44 -27.91
N VAL A 493 -52.20 24.21 -28.04
CA VAL A 493 -52.69 23.20 -28.99
C VAL A 493 -54.12 22.80 -28.63
N SER A 494 -54.43 22.52 -27.37
CA SER A 494 -55.79 22.20 -26.93
C SER A 494 -56.79 23.32 -27.25
N ALA A 495 -56.41 24.58 -27.04
CA ALA A 495 -57.23 25.73 -27.39
C ALA A 495 -57.49 25.82 -28.90
N LYS A 496 -56.47 25.58 -29.73
CA LYS A 496 -56.62 25.59 -31.20
C LYS A 496 -57.47 24.43 -31.72
N VAL A 497 -57.38 23.25 -31.12
CA VAL A 497 -58.25 22.10 -31.45
C VAL A 497 -59.71 22.42 -31.13
N ALA A 498 -59.99 23.08 -30.01
CA ALA A 498 -61.35 23.52 -29.67
C ALA A 498 -61.90 24.53 -30.68
N GLU A 499 -61.08 25.52 -31.09
CA GLU A 499 -61.45 26.50 -32.11
C GLU A 499 -61.76 25.86 -33.48
N ILE A 500 -60.93 24.90 -33.90
CA ILE A 500 -61.15 24.16 -35.15
C ILE A 500 -62.44 23.33 -35.08
N SER A 501 -62.71 22.68 -33.94
CA SER A 501 -63.92 21.87 -33.76
C SER A 501 -65.19 22.72 -33.89
N ALA A 502 -65.21 23.91 -33.29
CA ALA A 502 -66.32 24.85 -33.41
C ALA A 502 -66.56 25.31 -34.86
N ARG A 503 -65.48 25.59 -35.61
CA ARG A 503 -65.57 25.95 -37.03
C ARG A 503 -66.12 24.82 -37.91
N VAL A 504 -65.76 23.56 -37.62
CA VAL A 504 -66.27 22.40 -38.37
C VAL A 504 -67.78 22.23 -38.16
N GLU A 505 -68.26 22.47 -36.93
CA GLU A 505 -69.68 22.41 -36.61
C GLU A 505 -70.48 23.51 -37.34
N GLU A 506 -69.94 24.73 -37.39
CA GLU A 506 -70.54 25.86 -38.11
C GLU A 506 -70.64 25.58 -39.62
N VAL A 507 -69.55 25.11 -40.25
CA VAL A 507 -69.54 24.76 -41.68
C VAL A 507 -70.54 23.64 -42.00
N SER A 508 -70.64 22.64 -41.13
CA SER A 508 -71.59 21.52 -41.30
C SER A 508 -73.04 22.01 -41.28
N LYS A 509 -73.36 22.97 -40.40
CA LYS A 509 -74.68 23.57 -40.32
C LYS A 509 -75.01 24.39 -41.58
N THR A 510 -74.09 25.25 -42.02
CA THR A 510 -74.27 26.06 -43.23
C THR A 510 -74.45 25.20 -44.48
N LEU A 511 -73.68 24.12 -44.60
CA LEU A 511 -73.79 23.18 -45.72
C LEU A 511 -75.15 22.47 -45.73
N GLY A 512 -75.65 22.05 -44.56
CA GLY A 512 -76.97 21.43 -44.42
C GLY A 512 -78.13 22.36 -44.84
N GLU A 513 -78.08 23.63 -44.46
CA GLU A 513 -79.08 24.64 -44.84
C GLU A 513 -79.03 24.95 -46.35
N ALA A 514 -77.83 25.06 -46.93
CA ALA A 514 -77.65 25.28 -48.36
C ALA A 514 -78.19 24.10 -49.19
N LEU A 515 -77.89 22.86 -48.79
CA LEU A 515 -78.36 21.65 -49.47
C LEU A 515 -79.89 21.55 -49.45
N LYS A 516 -80.51 21.81 -48.29
CA LYS A 516 -81.98 21.82 -48.14
C LYS A 516 -82.64 22.83 -49.09
N THR A 517 -82.05 24.03 -49.20
CA THR A 517 -82.56 25.09 -50.09
C THR A 517 -82.43 24.70 -51.57
N SER A 518 -81.29 24.13 -51.96
CA SER A 518 -81.07 23.67 -53.34
C SER A 518 -82.02 22.53 -53.75
N MET A 519 -82.27 21.56 -52.86
CA MET A 519 -83.21 20.46 -53.12
C MET A 519 -84.66 20.95 -53.28
N ALA A 520 -85.08 21.96 -52.52
CA ALA A 520 -86.39 22.57 -52.67
C ALA A 520 -86.55 23.24 -54.05
N ALA A 521 -85.57 24.03 -54.48
CA ALA A 521 -85.58 24.68 -55.79
C ALA A 521 -85.61 23.68 -56.95
N LEU A 522 -84.86 22.57 -56.85
CA LEU A 522 -84.87 21.49 -57.85
C LEU A 522 -86.25 20.82 -57.94
N SER A 523 -86.88 20.55 -56.80
CA SER A 523 -88.23 19.98 -56.75
C SER A 523 -89.27 20.88 -57.42
N ASP A 524 -89.21 22.19 -57.17
CA ASP A 524 -90.14 23.15 -57.79
C ASP A 524 -89.92 23.26 -59.30
N THR A 525 -88.67 23.24 -59.74
CA THR A 525 -88.32 23.23 -61.18
C THR A 525 -88.87 21.98 -61.87
N LEU A 526 -88.69 20.80 -61.26
CA LEU A 526 -89.19 19.53 -61.80
C LEU A 526 -90.72 19.53 -61.94
N LYS A 527 -91.44 20.06 -60.95
CA LYS A 527 -92.91 20.24 -61.01
C LYS A 527 -93.33 21.11 -62.21
N ALA A 528 -92.61 22.21 -62.45
CA ALA A 528 -92.91 23.11 -63.57
C ALA A 528 -92.72 22.42 -64.93
N SER A 529 -91.61 21.69 -65.12
CA SER A 529 -91.33 20.98 -66.37
C SER A 529 -92.35 19.87 -66.67
N LEU A 530 -92.83 19.14 -65.66
CA LEU A 530 -93.88 18.13 -65.83
C LEU A 530 -95.22 18.73 -66.27
N ALA A 531 -95.57 19.92 -65.76
CA ALA A 531 -96.78 20.62 -66.18
C ALA A 531 -96.73 21.07 -67.65
N GLU A 532 -95.57 21.54 -68.10
CA GLU A 532 -95.33 21.96 -69.49
C GLU A 532 -95.31 20.79 -70.49
N LEU A 533 -94.78 19.63 -70.07
CA LEU A 533 -94.88 18.41 -70.87
C LEU A 533 -96.35 17.97 -71.05
N GLY A 534 -97.15 18.07 -69.99
CA GLY A 534 -98.57 17.73 -70.01
C GLY A 534 -99.39 18.63 -70.94
N SER A 535 -99.12 19.93 -70.97
CA SER A 535 -99.78 20.87 -71.90
C SER A 535 -99.39 20.61 -73.36
N THR A 536 -98.12 20.30 -73.63
CA THR A 536 -97.60 20.01 -74.98
C THR A 536 -98.19 18.72 -75.56
N LEU A 537 -98.29 17.66 -74.73
CA LEU A 537 -98.88 16.38 -75.15
C LEU A 537 -100.36 16.55 -75.52
N LYS A 538 -101.11 17.36 -74.74
CA LYS A 538 -102.51 17.66 -75.02
C LYS A 538 -102.70 18.42 -76.34
N ALA A 539 -101.81 19.36 -76.66
CA ALA A 539 -101.85 20.09 -77.92
C ALA A 539 -101.57 19.21 -79.15
N SER A 540 -100.75 18.17 -79.01
CA SER A 540 -100.35 17.28 -80.12
C SER A 540 -101.40 16.19 -80.46
N LEU A 541 -102.26 15.81 -79.51
CA LEU A 541 -103.29 14.77 -79.71
C LEU A 541 -104.56 15.28 -80.42
N ALA A 542 -104.86 16.57 -80.32
CA ALA A 542 -106.08 17.15 -80.90
C ALA A 542 -106.13 17.04 -82.44
N PRO A 543 -105.07 17.37 -83.21
CA PRO A 543 -105.10 17.27 -84.68
C PRO A 543 -105.21 15.83 -85.19
N LEU A 544 -104.66 14.87 -84.45
CA LEU A 544 -104.68 13.45 -84.81
C LEU A 544 -106.10 12.87 -84.74
N SER A 545 -106.87 13.29 -83.73
CA SER A 545 -108.28 12.94 -83.56
C SER A 545 -109.14 13.45 -84.73
N ASP A 546 -108.89 14.68 -85.18
CA ASP A 546 -109.64 15.27 -86.30
C ASP A 546 -109.30 14.60 -87.64
N THR A 547 -108.04 14.20 -87.83
CA THR A 547 -107.61 13.43 -89.02
C THR A 547 -108.28 12.06 -89.07
N LEU A 548 -108.42 11.37 -87.92
CA LEU A 548 -109.07 10.06 -87.84
C LEU A 548 -110.57 10.12 -88.21
N LYS A 549 -111.25 11.22 -87.85
CA LYS A 549 -112.65 11.45 -88.22
C LYS A 549 -112.81 11.63 -89.74
N ALA A 550 -111.87 12.31 -90.40
CA ALA A 550 -111.91 12.51 -91.85
C ALA A 550 -111.76 11.18 -92.62
N ILE A 551 -110.80 10.33 -92.24
CA ILE A 551 -110.58 9.02 -92.88
C ILE A 551 -111.82 8.10 -92.74
N SER A 552 -112.51 8.16 -91.60
CA SER A 552 -113.75 7.40 -91.38
C SER A 552 -114.87 7.78 -92.36
N ALA A 553 -114.97 9.06 -92.72
CA ALA A 553 -115.94 9.55 -93.69
C ALA A 553 -115.62 9.04 -95.11
N ASP A 554 -114.35 9.05 -95.50
CA ASP A 554 -113.91 8.59 -96.83
C ASP A 554 -114.16 7.09 -97.04
N ILE A 555 -113.94 6.25 -96.02
CA ILE A 555 -114.22 4.80 -96.05
C ILE A 555 -115.71 4.53 -96.31
N THR A 556 -116.59 5.37 -95.74
CA THR A 556 -118.03 5.24 -95.91
C THR A 556 -118.46 5.53 -97.35
N ALA A 557 -117.84 6.51 -98.00
CA ALA A 557 -118.10 6.84 -99.41
C ALA A 557 -117.66 5.73 -100.37
N VAL A 558 -116.49 5.13 -100.16
CA VAL A 558 -115.99 4.01 -100.97
C VAL A 558 -116.92 2.79 -100.91
N LYS A 559 -117.49 2.49 -99.73
CA LYS A 559 -118.44 1.39 -99.55
C LYS A 559 -119.67 1.53 -100.45
N SER A 560 -120.20 2.76 -100.62
CA SER A 560 -121.35 3.03 -101.49
C SER A 560 -121.05 2.71 -102.95
N SER A 561 -119.89 3.13 -103.46
CA SER A 561 -119.51 2.91 -104.86
C SER A 561 -119.33 1.42 -105.22
N VAL A 562 -118.95 0.58 -104.25
CA VAL A 562 -118.79 -0.88 -104.46
C VAL A 562 -120.15 -1.58 -104.58
N GLU A 563 -121.19 -1.12 -103.89
CA GLU A 563 -122.53 -1.69 -104.01
C GLU A 563 -123.16 -1.41 -105.39
N ASP A 564 -122.93 -0.23 -105.95
CA ASP A 564 -123.41 0.13 -107.29
C ASP A 564 -122.80 -0.75 -108.40
N VAL A 565 -121.48 -1.00 -108.34
CA VAL A 565 -120.79 -1.89 -109.28
C VAL A 565 -121.30 -3.31 -109.21
N LYS A 566 -121.57 -3.81 -107.99
CA LYS A 566 -122.13 -5.16 -107.78
C LYS A 566 -123.48 -5.31 -108.49
N SER A 567 -124.36 -4.31 -108.43
CA SER A 567 -125.68 -4.37 -109.07
C SER A 567 -125.58 -4.54 -110.60
N THR A 568 -124.63 -3.83 -111.23
CA THR A 568 -124.44 -3.83 -112.70
C THR A 568 -123.95 -5.19 -113.22
N VAL A 569 -123.03 -5.83 -112.50
CA VAL A 569 -122.46 -7.13 -112.88
C VAL A 569 -123.51 -8.25 -112.84
N THR A 570 -124.46 -8.19 -111.91
CA THR A 570 -125.51 -9.22 -111.77
C THR A 570 -126.50 -9.26 -112.95
N GLY A 571 -126.65 -8.17 -113.71
CA GLY A 571 -127.61 -8.08 -114.82
C GLY A 571 -127.14 -8.64 -116.17
N ILE A 572 -125.83 -8.87 -116.35
CA ILE A 572 -125.24 -9.28 -117.64
C ILE A 572 -125.31 -10.80 -117.84
N THR A 573 -125.26 -11.59 -116.77
CA THR A 573 -125.21 -13.06 -116.79
C THR A 573 -126.31 -13.76 -117.63
N PRO A 574 -127.62 -13.46 -117.48
CA PRO A 574 -128.66 -14.21 -118.20
C PRO A 574 -128.68 -13.95 -119.71
N ARG A 575 -128.13 -12.82 -120.19
CA ARG A 575 -128.08 -12.50 -121.63
C ARG A 575 -127.04 -13.31 -122.41
N PHE A 576 -126.06 -13.88 -121.72
CA PHE A 576 -124.99 -14.66 -122.34
C PHE A 576 -125.42 -16.12 -122.61
N GLU A 577 -126.27 -16.68 -121.75
CA GLU A 577 -126.83 -18.03 -121.92
C GLU A 577 -127.74 -18.13 -123.16
N GLU A 578 -128.59 -17.13 -123.39
CA GLU A 578 -129.53 -17.11 -124.53
C GLU A 578 -128.82 -17.08 -125.90
N LEU A 579 -127.63 -16.47 -125.97
CA LEU A 579 -126.85 -16.42 -127.21
C LEU A 579 -126.20 -17.77 -127.54
N SER A 580 -125.81 -18.54 -126.51
CA SER A 580 -125.21 -19.86 -126.65
C SER A 580 -126.17 -20.85 -127.32
N ASP A 581 -127.44 -20.83 -126.91
CA ASP A 581 -128.44 -21.78 -127.41
C ASP A 581 -128.76 -21.59 -128.90
N ARG A 582 -128.68 -20.37 -129.43
CA ARG A 582 -128.96 -20.08 -130.85
C ARG A 582 -127.86 -20.59 -131.79
N VAL A 583 -126.63 -20.75 -131.29
CA VAL A 583 -125.49 -21.21 -132.10
C VAL A 583 -125.59 -22.72 -132.38
N THR A 584 -126.03 -23.50 -131.40
CA THR A 584 -126.16 -24.96 -131.51
C THR A 584 -127.17 -25.39 -132.58
N ALA A 585 -128.25 -24.64 -132.78
CA ALA A 585 -129.31 -24.99 -133.73
C ALA A 585 -128.89 -24.87 -135.22
N VAL A 586 -127.88 -24.07 -135.54
CA VAL A 586 -127.39 -23.89 -136.93
C VAL A 586 -126.55 -25.08 -137.39
N GLU A 587 -125.92 -25.80 -136.46
CA GLU A 587 -124.99 -26.88 -136.75
C GLU A 587 -125.68 -28.14 -137.31
N GLU A 588 -126.91 -28.43 -136.89
CA GLU A 588 -127.66 -29.60 -137.37
C GLU A 588 -128.16 -29.47 -138.82
N ALA A 589 -128.45 -28.25 -139.27
CA ALA A 589 -128.94 -28.00 -140.64
C ALA A 589 -127.90 -28.33 -141.72
N VAL A 590 -126.60 -28.26 -141.39
CA VAL A 590 -125.51 -28.44 -142.35
C VAL A 590 -125.23 -29.92 -142.67
N LYS A 591 -125.57 -30.86 -141.77
CA LYS A 591 -125.32 -32.30 -141.98
C LYS A 591 -126.21 -32.95 -143.05
N GLY A 592 -127.40 -32.41 -143.33
CA GLY A 592 -128.36 -33.03 -144.26
C GLY A 592 -127.99 -32.91 -145.74
N LEU A 593 -127.27 -31.85 -146.13
CA LEU A 593 -126.93 -31.55 -147.53
C LEU A 593 -125.85 -32.48 -148.13
N GLY A 594 -125.07 -33.18 -147.31
CA GLY A 594 -123.96 -34.04 -147.75
C GLY A 594 -124.38 -35.35 -148.43
N GLY A 595 -125.60 -35.85 -148.18
CA GLY A 595 -126.07 -37.14 -148.72
C GLY A 595 -126.42 -37.12 -150.20
N ALA A 596 -126.65 -35.95 -150.79
CA ALA A 596 -127.08 -35.80 -152.19
C ALA A 596 -125.96 -35.98 -153.22
N PHE A 597 -124.68 -35.91 -152.83
CA PHE A 597 -123.56 -35.78 -153.76
C PHE A 597 -122.84 -37.10 -154.11
N THR A 598 -123.00 -38.16 -153.31
CA THR A 598 -122.28 -39.43 -153.46
C THR A 598 -122.87 -40.34 -154.52
N THR A 599 -124.19 -40.35 -154.71
CA THR A 599 -124.83 -41.25 -155.69
C THR A 599 -124.68 -40.76 -157.14
N LEU A 600 -124.52 -39.44 -157.34
CA LEU A 600 -124.32 -38.83 -158.66
C LEU A 600 -122.95 -39.18 -159.27
N HIS A 601 -121.94 -39.44 -158.43
CA HIS A 601 -120.59 -39.77 -158.90
C HIS A 601 -120.44 -41.21 -159.41
N VAL A 602 -121.23 -42.16 -158.92
CA VAL A 602 -121.08 -43.59 -159.26
C VAL A 602 -121.64 -43.91 -160.65
N LEU A 603 -122.70 -43.23 -161.09
CA LEU A 603 -123.29 -43.46 -162.41
C LEU A 603 -122.43 -42.92 -163.56
N LEU A 604 -121.67 -41.84 -163.32
CA LEU A 604 -120.80 -41.23 -164.33
C LEU A 604 -119.61 -42.13 -164.73
N ILE A 605 -119.16 -43.00 -163.81
CA ILE A 605 -117.98 -43.87 -164.00
C ILE A 605 -118.31 -45.07 -164.91
N ILE A 606 -119.55 -45.54 -164.93
CA ILE A 606 -119.95 -46.68 -165.79
C ILE A 606 -119.98 -46.28 -167.27
N VAL A 607 -120.33 -45.01 -167.57
CA VAL A 607 -120.39 -44.47 -168.94
C VAL A 607 -119.00 -44.41 -169.59
N ILE A 608 -117.96 -44.10 -168.82
CA ILE A 608 -116.61 -43.91 -169.34
C ILE A 608 -115.87 -45.25 -169.56
N ILE A 609 -116.19 -46.28 -168.76
CA ILE A 609 -115.57 -47.61 -168.92
C ILE A 609 -116.02 -48.31 -170.22
N LEU A 610 -117.22 -48.03 -170.73
CA LEU A 610 -117.70 -48.61 -171.99
C LEU A 610 -117.00 -48.03 -173.25
N GLU A 611 -116.58 -46.76 -173.22
CA GLU A 611 -115.85 -46.14 -174.34
C GLU A 611 -114.40 -46.63 -174.45
N ILE A 612 -113.78 -47.01 -173.32
CA ILE A 612 -112.40 -47.53 -173.29
C ILE A 612 -112.31 -48.96 -173.87
N ILE A 613 -113.41 -49.74 -173.82
CA ILE A 613 -113.44 -51.10 -174.39
C ILE A 613 -113.56 -51.07 -175.92
N LEU A 614 -114.17 -50.05 -176.53
CA LEU A 614 -114.36 -50.02 -177.99
C LEU A 614 -113.07 -49.65 -178.76
N ILE A 615 -112.19 -48.86 -178.14
CA ILE A 615 -110.90 -48.48 -178.72
C ILE A 615 -109.88 -49.64 -178.65
N ALA A 616 -110.09 -50.60 -177.75
CA ALA A 616 -109.20 -51.74 -177.54
C ALA A 616 -109.32 -52.87 -178.61
N LEU A 617 -110.27 -52.82 -179.55
CA LEU A 617 -110.47 -53.91 -180.55
C LEU A 617 -110.04 -53.59 -181.99
N LEU A 618 -109.36 -52.47 -182.24
CA LEU A 618 -108.76 -52.16 -183.56
C LEU A 618 -107.41 -52.84 -183.85
N PHE A 619 -106.93 -53.78 -183.02
CA PHE A 619 -105.74 -54.61 -183.29
C PHE A 619 -106.03 -56.13 -183.33
N ARG A 620 -107.00 -56.56 -184.16
CA ARG A 620 -106.98 -57.87 -184.83
C ARG A 620 -107.88 -57.87 -186.08
N ARG A 621 -107.26 -57.80 -187.28
CA ARG A 621 -107.78 -58.27 -188.60
C ARG A 621 -109.12 -57.62 -189.09
N ARG A 622 -109.44 -57.59 -190.39
CA ARG A 622 -109.63 -58.68 -191.37
C ARG A 622 -110.74 -59.66 -190.99
#